data_AF-X1L6U1-F1
#
_entry.id   AF-X1L6U1-F1
#
_cell.length_a   1.000
_cell.length_b   1.000
_cell.length_c   1.000
_cell.angle_alpha   90.00
_cell.angle_beta   90.00
_cell.angle_gamma   90.00
#
_symmetry.space_group_name_H-M   'P 1'
#
loop_
_entity.id
_entity.type
_entity.pdbx_description
1 polymer ?
#
loop_
_entity_poly.entity_id
_entity_poly.type
_entity_poly.pdbx_seq_one_letter_code
_entity_poly.pdbx_strand_id
1 'polypeptide(L)'
;RIYKDLERGENEVEFICELKIDGSAVALVYENGKFARGATRGDGVLGEDITSNLKTIRTIPLRLFRKTGLKIPSRLEVRGEVYLAKDEFKRINAEREEEGLATFANPRNAAAGSLRQIDPQNTASRRLNIFIYGAVASGELDISSHYEMLNYLVGTGLRTATGVSAPVLPTLTFISRIRVTSSSGGNL
;
A
#
# COMPACT_ATOMS: atom_id res chain seq x y z
N ARG A 1 -2.36 17.19 23.47
CA ARG A 1 -1.55 16.05 23.99
C ARG A 1 -0.31 15.85 23.14
N ILE A 2 -0.43 15.53 21.84
CA ILE A 2 0.72 15.28 20.95
C ILE A 2 1.74 16.44 20.92
N TYR A 3 1.30 17.70 20.77
CA TYR A 3 2.21 18.87 20.77
C TYR A 3 3.00 19.03 22.08
N LYS A 4 2.35 18.76 23.21
CA LYS A 4 2.97 18.81 24.54
C LYS A 4 4.03 17.70 24.69
N ASP A 5 3.73 16.50 24.18
CA ASP A 5 4.64 15.35 24.25
C ASP A 5 5.84 15.51 23.30
N LEU A 6 5.70 16.30 22.23
CA LEU A 6 6.78 16.63 21.28
C LEU A 6 7.58 17.88 21.67
N GLU A 7 7.23 18.55 22.78
CA GLU A 7 7.82 19.84 23.20
C GLU A 7 7.84 20.90 22.08
N ARG A 8 6.79 20.92 21.24
CA ARG A 8 6.67 21.79 20.07
C ARG A 8 5.35 22.54 20.03
N GLY A 9 5.35 23.73 19.43
CA GLY A 9 4.14 24.53 19.19
C GLY A 9 3.19 23.88 18.17
N GLU A 10 1.90 24.25 18.20
CA GLU A 10 0.89 23.70 17.27
C GLU A 10 1.22 23.96 15.79
N ASN A 11 1.93 25.06 15.51
CA ASN A 11 2.36 25.46 14.16
C ASN A 11 3.75 24.92 13.77
N GLU A 12 4.40 24.13 14.63
CA GLU A 12 5.75 23.61 14.40
C GLU A 12 5.77 22.12 14.01
N VAL A 13 4.61 21.47 13.94
CA VAL A 13 4.48 20.06 13.54
C VAL A 13 3.39 19.91 12.51
N GLU A 14 3.79 19.45 11.33
CA GLU A 14 2.89 19.08 10.26
C GLU A 14 2.58 17.59 10.31
N PHE A 15 1.36 17.23 9.93
CA PHE A 15 0.93 15.85 9.86
C PHE A 15 0.36 15.57 8.48
N ILE A 16 0.46 14.32 8.07
CA ILE A 16 -0.17 13.79 6.88
C ILE A 16 -1.13 12.68 7.29
N CYS A 17 -2.29 12.65 6.65
CA CYS A 17 -3.29 11.64 6.90
C CYS A 17 -3.40 10.74 5.67
N GLU A 18 -3.34 9.44 5.89
CA GLU A 18 -3.50 8.45 4.82
C GLU A 18 -4.67 7.55 5.14
N LEU A 19 -5.35 7.09 4.09
CA LEU A 19 -6.37 6.05 4.25
C LEU A 19 -5.68 4.78 4.72
N LYS A 20 -6.18 4.21 5.82
CA LYS A 20 -5.78 2.89 6.25
C LYS A 20 -6.41 1.85 5.31
N ILE A 21 -5.64 1.37 4.34
CA ILE A 21 -6.04 0.27 3.47
C ILE A 21 -6.10 -1.02 4.32
N ASP A 22 -7.14 -1.83 4.10
CA ASP A 22 -7.31 -3.12 4.78
C ASP A 22 -6.90 -4.26 3.84
N GLY A 23 -5.64 -4.68 3.94
CA GLY A 23 -5.06 -5.67 3.06
C GLY A 23 -3.95 -6.49 3.74
N SER A 24 -2.92 -6.81 2.96
CA SER A 24 -1.76 -7.56 3.42
C SER A 24 -0.50 -6.71 3.23
N ALA A 25 0.18 -6.42 4.34
CA ALA A 25 1.41 -5.64 4.34
C ALA A 25 2.56 -6.42 3.69
N VAL A 26 3.28 -5.77 2.79
CA VAL A 26 4.44 -6.31 2.07
C VAL A 26 5.60 -5.31 2.05
N ALA A 27 6.80 -5.82 1.86
CA ALA A 27 8.00 -5.04 1.56
C ALA A 27 8.49 -5.39 0.15
N LEU A 28 8.88 -4.38 -0.63
CA LEU A 28 9.49 -4.54 -1.95
C LEU A 28 10.89 -3.91 -1.92
N VAL A 29 11.89 -4.65 -2.36
CA VAL A 29 13.27 -4.18 -2.50
C VAL A 29 13.58 -3.98 -3.97
N TYR A 30 13.97 -2.77 -4.31
CA TYR A 30 14.50 -2.37 -5.59
C TYR A 30 16.01 -2.19 -5.50
N GLU A 31 16.74 -2.82 -6.39
CA GLU A 31 18.19 -2.67 -6.52
C GLU A 31 18.49 -2.01 -7.86
N ASN A 32 19.18 -0.86 -7.82
CA ASN A 32 19.47 -0.03 -8.98
C ASN A 32 18.21 0.24 -9.83
N GLY A 33 17.07 0.44 -9.15
CA GLY A 33 15.76 0.67 -9.75
C GLY A 33 15.05 -0.55 -10.32
N LYS A 34 15.57 -1.78 -10.17
CA LYS A 34 14.92 -3.02 -10.61
C LYS A 34 14.32 -3.77 -9.42
N PHE A 35 13.10 -4.28 -9.57
CA PHE A 35 12.46 -5.06 -8.51
C PHE A 35 13.21 -6.37 -8.29
N ALA A 36 13.86 -6.49 -7.13
CA ALA A 36 14.78 -7.58 -6.81
C ALA A 36 14.12 -8.63 -5.92
N ARG A 37 13.44 -8.21 -4.85
CA ARG A 37 12.84 -9.10 -3.85
C ARG A 37 11.58 -8.50 -3.25
N GLY A 38 10.58 -9.31 -2.95
CA GLY A 38 9.43 -8.89 -2.15
C GLY A 38 9.03 -9.93 -1.12
N ALA A 39 8.61 -9.46 0.05
CA ALA A 39 8.27 -10.32 1.18
C ALA A 39 7.00 -9.86 1.89
N THR A 40 6.30 -10.80 2.53
CA THR A 40 5.24 -10.46 3.49
C THR A 40 5.83 -9.75 4.72
N ARG A 41 5.02 -9.00 5.47
CA ARG A 41 5.46 -8.42 6.75
C ARG A 41 5.90 -9.46 7.78
N GLY A 42 5.25 -10.62 7.84
CA GLY A 42 5.45 -11.62 8.89
C GLY A 42 5.34 -11.02 10.30
N ASP A 43 6.31 -11.28 11.16
CA ASP A 43 6.40 -10.72 12.53
C ASP A 43 7.04 -9.32 12.60
N GLY A 44 7.42 -8.76 11.44
CA GLY A 44 8.13 -7.49 11.33
C GLY A 44 9.65 -7.63 11.23
N VAL A 45 10.19 -8.81 11.51
CA VAL A 45 11.62 -9.17 11.38
C VAL A 45 11.80 -10.17 10.25
N LEU A 46 11.04 -11.27 10.26
CA LEU A 46 11.07 -12.33 9.27
C LEU A 46 9.74 -12.40 8.52
N GLY A 47 9.84 -12.40 7.19
CA GLY A 47 8.71 -12.55 6.28
C GLY A 47 8.97 -13.64 5.24
N GLU A 48 7.89 -14.14 4.64
CA GLU A 48 7.97 -15.09 3.53
C GLU A 48 8.36 -14.38 2.23
N ASP A 49 9.27 -14.98 1.45
CA ASP A 49 9.56 -14.51 0.09
C ASP A 49 8.39 -14.84 -0.84
N ILE A 50 7.77 -13.80 -1.37
CA ILE A 50 6.64 -13.87 -2.31
C ILE A 50 6.95 -13.06 -3.58
N THR A 51 8.24 -12.96 -3.93
CA THR A 51 8.73 -12.13 -5.05
C THR A 51 8.02 -12.46 -6.35
N SER A 52 7.89 -13.74 -6.69
CA SER A 52 7.24 -14.18 -7.93
C SER A 52 5.76 -13.78 -7.98
N ASN A 53 5.06 -13.85 -6.86
CA ASN A 53 3.65 -13.50 -6.76
C ASN A 53 3.46 -11.99 -6.88
N LEU A 54 4.32 -11.20 -6.22
CA LEU A 54 4.31 -9.75 -6.31
C LEU A 54 4.64 -9.23 -7.71
N LYS A 55 5.51 -9.91 -8.46
CA LYS A 55 5.80 -9.57 -9.87
C LYS A 55 4.57 -9.65 -10.78
N THR A 56 3.52 -10.36 -10.38
CA THR A 56 2.27 -10.45 -11.15
C THR A 56 1.32 -9.27 -10.95
N ILE A 57 1.54 -8.47 -9.91
CA ILE A 57 0.69 -7.32 -9.58
C ILE A 57 1.03 -6.16 -10.51
N ARG A 58 0.11 -5.83 -11.42
CA ARG A 58 0.32 -4.82 -12.47
C ARG A 58 0.68 -3.43 -11.95
N THR A 59 0.22 -3.06 -10.75
CA THR A 59 0.56 -1.78 -10.12
C THR A 59 1.93 -1.76 -9.45
N ILE A 60 2.66 -2.88 -9.43
CA ILE A 60 4.05 -2.95 -9.00
C ILE A 60 4.94 -2.81 -10.25
N PRO A 61 5.65 -1.68 -10.43
CA PRO A 61 6.59 -1.55 -11.53
C PRO A 61 7.77 -2.51 -11.32
N LEU A 62 8.11 -3.30 -12.34
CA LEU A 62 9.32 -4.14 -12.31
C LEU A 62 10.61 -3.33 -12.42
N ARG A 63 10.52 -2.11 -12.96
CA ARG A 63 11.58 -1.11 -12.98
C ARG A 63 11.00 0.25 -12.63
N LEU A 64 11.62 0.93 -11.67
CA LEU A 64 11.24 2.29 -11.29
C LEU A 64 11.39 3.23 -12.48
N PHE A 65 10.43 4.13 -12.62
CA PHE A 65 10.49 5.20 -13.59
C PHE A 65 11.50 6.26 -13.15
N ARG A 66 12.28 6.73 -14.11
CA ARG A 66 13.25 7.81 -13.95
C ARG A 66 12.67 9.06 -14.56
N LYS A 67 11.76 9.72 -13.86
CA LYS A 67 11.35 11.08 -14.24
C LYS A 67 12.61 11.96 -14.26
N THR A 68 12.73 12.86 -15.23
CA THR A 68 13.90 13.72 -15.40
C THR A 68 14.27 14.40 -14.08
N GLY A 69 15.54 14.30 -13.68
CA GLY A 69 16.05 14.87 -12.42
C GLY A 69 15.84 14.00 -11.16
N LEU A 70 15.13 12.87 -11.24
CA LEU A 70 14.89 12.01 -10.08
C LEU A 70 16.06 11.02 -9.87
N LYS A 71 16.75 11.14 -8.73
CA LYS A 71 17.80 10.21 -8.31
C LYS A 71 17.19 8.91 -7.80
N ILE A 72 17.62 7.78 -8.35
CA ILE A 72 17.26 6.44 -7.84
C ILE A 72 18.43 5.91 -7.00
N PRO A 73 18.23 5.56 -5.72
CA PRO A 73 19.29 5.01 -4.89
C PRO A 73 19.69 3.60 -5.36
N SER A 74 20.88 3.13 -4.95
CA SER A 74 21.33 1.78 -5.28
C SER A 74 20.44 0.70 -4.64
N ARG A 75 19.85 0.99 -3.48
CA ARG A 75 18.82 0.17 -2.84
C ARG A 75 17.67 1.04 -2.36
N LEU A 76 16.44 0.68 -2.71
CA LEU A 76 15.20 1.27 -2.19
C LEU A 76 14.31 0.15 -1.67
N GLU A 77 13.99 0.16 -0.39
CA GLU A 77 12.97 -0.70 0.20
C GLU A 77 11.70 0.10 0.40
N VAL A 78 10.58 -0.37 -0.13
CA VAL A 78 9.28 0.28 0.02
C VAL A 78 8.31 -0.63 0.75
N ARG A 79 7.47 -0.04 1.60
CA ARG A 79 6.42 -0.72 2.35
C ARG A 79 5.06 -0.35 1.76
N GLY A 80 4.23 -1.36 1.57
CA GLY A 80 2.91 -1.16 0.99
C GLY A 80 1.90 -2.17 1.48
N GLU A 81 0.64 -1.87 1.18
CA GLU A 81 -0.50 -2.71 1.47
C GLU A 81 -1.05 -3.26 0.16
N VAL A 82 -0.97 -4.58 -0.02
CA VAL A 82 -1.63 -5.26 -1.13
C VAL A 82 -3.08 -5.50 -0.75
N TYR A 83 -4.01 -5.14 -1.64
CA TYR A 83 -5.44 -5.25 -1.40
C TYR A 83 -6.16 -5.85 -2.61
N LEU A 84 -7.38 -6.29 -2.34
CA LEU A 84 -8.32 -6.78 -3.33
C LEU A 84 -9.50 -5.81 -3.42
N ALA A 85 -9.83 -5.36 -4.63
CA ALA A 85 -11.00 -4.50 -4.83
C ALA A 85 -12.29 -5.25 -4.47
N LYS A 86 -13.31 -4.52 -4.01
CA LYS A 86 -14.59 -5.11 -3.56
C LYS A 86 -15.26 -5.97 -4.64
N ASP A 87 -15.22 -5.53 -5.89
CA ASP A 87 -15.85 -6.28 -6.99
C ASP A 87 -15.05 -7.54 -7.35
N GLU A 88 -13.72 -7.48 -7.28
CA GLU A 88 -12.87 -8.66 -7.47
C GLU A 88 -13.03 -9.66 -6.32
N PHE A 89 -13.23 -9.19 -5.08
CA PHE A 89 -13.56 -10.04 -3.95
C PHE A 89 -14.88 -10.79 -4.17
N LYS A 90 -15.94 -10.10 -4.64
CA LYS A 90 -17.22 -10.74 -4.97
C LYS A 90 -17.06 -11.77 -6.08
N ARG A 91 -16.36 -11.43 -7.17
CA ARG A 91 -16.08 -12.35 -8.28
C ARG A 91 -15.38 -13.61 -7.79
N ILE A 92 -14.32 -13.46 -7.01
CA ILE A 92 -13.54 -14.59 -6.48
C ILE A 92 -14.38 -15.48 -5.56
N ASN A 93 -15.26 -14.92 -4.74
CA ASN A 93 -16.14 -15.74 -3.91
C ASN A 93 -17.19 -16.49 -4.74
N ALA A 94 -17.76 -15.87 -5.78
CA ALA A 94 -18.68 -16.55 -6.69
C ALA A 94 -18.01 -17.74 -7.40
N GLU A 95 -16.80 -17.55 -7.92
CA GLU A 95 -16.00 -18.64 -8.53
C GLU A 95 -15.74 -19.78 -7.53
N ARG A 96 -15.43 -19.45 -6.27
CA ARG A 96 -15.21 -20.46 -5.23
C ARG A 96 -16.49 -21.21 -4.89
N GLU A 97 -17.63 -20.55 -4.83
CA GLU A 97 -18.93 -21.19 -4.59
C GLU A 97 -19.29 -22.16 -5.72
N GLU A 98 -19.07 -21.76 -6.99
CA GLU A 98 -19.27 -22.62 -8.16
C GLU A 98 -18.36 -23.86 -8.14
N GLU A 99 -17.13 -23.71 -7.63
CA GLU A 99 -16.16 -24.81 -7.44
C GLU A 99 -16.41 -25.64 -6.16
N GLY A 100 -17.40 -25.30 -5.35
CA GLY A 100 -17.69 -25.97 -4.06
C GLY A 100 -16.65 -25.71 -2.97
N LEU A 101 -15.84 -24.66 -3.12
CA LEU A 101 -14.83 -24.23 -2.16
C LEU A 101 -15.39 -23.23 -1.15
N ALA A 102 -14.82 -23.22 0.07
CA ALA A 102 -15.20 -22.23 1.09
C ALA A 102 -14.86 -20.80 0.65
N THR A 103 -15.82 -19.87 0.73
CA THR A 103 -15.59 -18.45 0.41
C THR A 103 -14.64 -17.78 1.40
N PHE A 104 -13.99 -16.69 0.96
CA PHE A 104 -13.25 -15.82 1.86
C PHE A 104 -14.20 -14.95 2.70
N ALA A 105 -13.88 -14.79 3.99
CA ALA A 105 -14.69 -14.00 4.92
C ALA A 105 -14.66 -12.49 4.66
N ASN A 106 -13.55 -11.96 4.13
CA ASN A 106 -13.38 -10.54 3.84
C ASN A 106 -12.28 -10.31 2.77
N PRO A 107 -12.23 -9.12 2.13
CA PRO A 107 -11.23 -8.81 1.10
C PRO A 107 -9.79 -8.92 1.57
N ARG A 108 -9.52 -8.63 2.86
CA ARG A 108 -8.19 -8.73 3.45
C ARG A 108 -7.67 -10.17 3.43
N ASN A 109 -8.49 -11.12 3.88
CA ASN A 109 -8.16 -12.54 3.89
C ASN A 109 -8.01 -13.08 2.47
N ALA A 110 -8.86 -12.62 1.54
CA ALA A 110 -8.75 -12.96 0.13
C ALA A 110 -7.43 -12.45 -0.48
N ALA A 111 -7.01 -11.22 -0.17
CA ALA A 111 -5.74 -10.66 -0.62
C ALA A 111 -4.55 -11.44 -0.04
N ALA A 112 -4.55 -11.72 1.27
CA ALA A 112 -3.48 -12.47 1.92
C ALA A 112 -3.35 -13.90 1.37
N GLY A 113 -4.47 -14.61 1.19
CA GLY A 113 -4.48 -15.94 0.59
C GLY A 113 -4.06 -15.94 -0.89
N SER A 114 -4.44 -14.90 -1.63
CA SER A 114 -4.05 -14.74 -3.04
C SER A 114 -2.57 -14.46 -3.23
N LEU A 115 -1.92 -13.78 -2.26
CA LEU A 115 -0.48 -13.49 -2.31
C LEU A 115 0.41 -14.71 -2.04
N ARG A 116 -0.12 -15.76 -1.43
CA ARG A 116 0.63 -16.94 -0.96
C ARG A 116 0.37 -18.19 -1.80
N GLN A 117 -0.07 -18.00 -3.04
CA GLN A 117 -0.26 -19.10 -3.97
C GLN A 117 1.09 -19.71 -4.36
N ILE A 118 1.13 -21.04 -4.48
CA ILE A 118 2.33 -21.77 -4.93
C ILE A 118 2.66 -21.39 -6.38
N ASP A 119 1.64 -21.36 -7.25
CA ASP A 119 1.77 -20.88 -8.62
C ASP A 119 1.49 -19.37 -8.70
N PRO A 120 2.45 -18.54 -9.13
CA PRO A 120 2.24 -17.10 -9.33
C PRO A 120 1.13 -16.78 -10.33
N GLN A 121 0.81 -17.65 -11.29
CA GLN A 121 -0.29 -17.42 -12.23
C GLN A 121 -1.65 -17.39 -11.52
N ASN A 122 -1.79 -18.15 -10.43
CA ASN A 122 -2.97 -18.08 -9.57
C ASN A 122 -3.04 -16.76 -8.79
N THR A 123 -1.91 -16.08 -8.56
CA THR A 123 -1.91 -14.72 -8.01
C THR A 123 -2.32 -13.71 -9.09
N ALA A 124 -1.79 -13.89 -10.30
CA ALA A 124 -2.04 -13.00 -11.44
C ALA A 124 -3.54 -12.89 -11.79
N SER A 125 -4.28 -14.00 -11.71
CA SER A 125 -5.72 -14.06 -11.97
C SER A 125 -6.58 -13.33 -10.94
N ARG A 126 -6.02 -13.01 -9.75
CA ARG A 126 -6.74 -12.38 -8.63
C ARG A 126 -6.74 -10.85 -8.70
N ARG A 127 -6.08 -10.27 -9.71
CA ARG A 127 -6.08 -8.82 -10.01
C ARG A 127 -5.82 -7.95 -8.77
N LEU A 128 -4.89 -8.38 -7.93
CA LEU A 128 -4.45 -7.64 -6.76
C LEU A 128 -3.89 -6.27 -7.15
N ASN A 129 -3.96 -5.34 -6.21
CA ASN A 129 -3.40 -3.99 -6.33
C ASN A 129 -2.58 -3.66 -5.09
N ILE A 130 -1.71 -2.66 -5.18
CA ILE A 130 -0.92 -2.18 -4.05
C ILE A 130 -1.02 -0.66 -3.89
N PHE A 131 -0.93 -0.21 -2.63
CA PHE A 131 -0.56 1.17 -2.29
C PHE A 131 0.71 1.16 -1.44
N ILE A 132 1.68 1.98 -1.82
CA ILE A 132 2.90 2.23 -1.06
C ILE A 132 2.67 3.38 -0.09
N TYR A 133 3.10 3.20 1.15
CA TYR A 133 2.92 4.18 2.23
C TYR A 133 4.24 4.52 2.94
N GLY A 134 5.37 3.91 2.57
CA GLY A 134 6.65 4.22 3.21
C GLY A 134 7.84 3.66 2.45
N ALA A 135 9.02 4.20 2.74
CA ALA A 135 10.26 3.74 2.12
C ALA A 135 11.50 4.00 2.99
N VAL A 136 12.54 3.20 2.73
CA VAL A 136 13.89 3.34 3.26
C VAL A 136 14.85 3.22 2.09
N ALA A 137 15.71 4.22 1.89
CA ALA A 137 16.68 4.25 0.80
C ALA A 137 18.11 4.08 1.35
N SER A 138 18.99 3.50 0.54
CA SER A 138 20.43 3.56 0.79
C SER A 138 20.98 4.93 0.42
N GLY A 139 21.74 5.54 1.32
CA GLY A 139 22.31 6.86 1.13
C GLY A 139 21.27 7.97 1.26
N GLU A 140 21.71 9.21 1.04
CA GLU A 140 20.87 10.37 1.23
C GLU A 140 19.98 10.59 -0.01
N LEU A 141 18.67 10.47 0.23
CA LEU A 141 17.65 11.17 -0.54
C LEU A 141 17.42 12.50 0.17
N ASP A 142 17.36 13.59 -0.60
CA ASP A 142 17.01 14.91 -0.09
C ASP A 142 15.49 14.97 0.14
N ILE A 143 15.05 14.26 1.18
CA ILE A 143 13.64 14.10 1.57
C ILE A 143 13.56 14.37 3.07
N SER A 144 12.86 15.44 3.41
CA SER A 144 12.75 15.97 4.77
C SER A 144 11.40 15.66 5.44
N SER A 145 10.42 15.22 4.65
CA SER A 145 9.06 14.91 5.13
C SER A 145 8.47 13.65 4.52
N HIS A 146 7.47 13.08 5.20
CA HIS A 146 6.70 11.95 4.67
C HIS A 146 5.94 12.32 3.39
N TYR A 147 5.47 13.57 3.28
CA TYR A 147 4.81 14.07 2.08
C TYR A 147 5.76 14.09 0.87
N GLU A 148 6.99 14.59 1.06
CA GLU A 148 8.04 14.53 0.04
C GLU A 148 8.39 13.09 -0.34
N MET A 149 8.44 12.18 0.65
CA MET A 149 8.65 10.75 0.39
C MET A 149 7.56 10.18 -0.52
N LEU A 150 6.29 10.42 -0.21
CA LEU A 150 5.18 9.92 -1.02
C LEU A 150 5.20 10.51 -2.44
N ASN A 151 5.54 11.80 -2.60
CA ASN A 151 5.68 12.44 -3.91
C ASN A 151 6.86 11.87 -4.71
N TYR A 152 7.99 11.62 -4.04
CA TYR A 152 9.13 10.92 -4.62
C TYR A 152 8.71 9.55 -5.15
N LEU A 153 7.99 8.77 -4.35
CA LEU A 153 7.50 7.43 -4.73
C LEU A 153 6.56 7.49 -5.94
N VAL A 154 5.62 8.45 -5.99
CA VAL A 154 4.79 8.70 -7.18
C VAL A 154 5.66 9.00 -8.40
N GLY A 155 6.69 9.83 -8.24
CA GLY A 155 7.67 10.14 -9.28
C GLY A 155 8.42 8.91 -9.82
N THR A 156 8.59 7.86 -9.01
CA THR A 156 9.18 6.58 -9.43
C THR A 156 8.19 5.62 -10.12
N GLY A 157 6.92 6.00 -10.27
CA GLY A 157 5.87 5.12 -10.81
C GLY A 157 5.23 4.20 -9.77
N LEU A 158 5.58 4.34 -8.49
CA LEU A 158 4.91 3.62 -7.41
C LEU A 158 3.59 4.30 -7.07
N ARG A 159 2.56 3.49 -6.83
CA ARG A 159 1.23 3.99 -6.47
C ARG A 159 1.16 4.27 -4.98
N THR A 160 0.91 5.51 -4.58
CA THR A 160 0.66 5.91 -3.18
C THR A 160 -0.80 6.34 -3.01
N ALA A 161 -1.28 6.44 -1.77
CA ALA A 161 -2.66 6.80 -1.45
C ALA A 161 -2.86 8.32 -1.24
N THR A 162 -2.08 9.16 -1.94
CA THR A 162 -1.81 10.59 -1.69
C THR A 162 -3.00 11.57 -1.74
N GLY A 163 -4.23 11.11 -1.66
CA GLY A 163 -5.42 11.95 -1.77
C GLY A 163 -5.70 12.90 -0.60
N VAL A 164 -5.01 12.83 0.56
CA VAL A 164 -5.48 13.59 1.73
C VAL A 164 -4.42 14.04 2.75
N SER A 165 -3.47 14.85 2.32
CA SER A 165 -2.62 15.61 3.26
C SER A 165 -3.32 16.89 3.72
N ALA A 166 -3.43 17.10 5.03
CA ALA A 166 -3.87 18.36 5.61
C ALA A 166 -3.17 18.55 6.98
N PRO A 167 -2.72 19.77 7.34
CA PRO A 167 -2.27 20.08 8.70
C PRO A 167 -3.32 19.66 9.75
N VAL A 168 -2.93 19.45 11.02
CA VAL A 168 -3.83 18.84 12.04
C VAL A 168 -5.12 19.61 12.30
N LEU A 169 -5.12 20.93 12.15
CA LEU A 169 -6.32 21.73 12.36
C LEU A 169 -7.46 21.38 11.38
N PRO A 170 -7.19 21.02 10.10
CA PRO A 170 -8.15 20.31 9.25
C PRO A 170 -8.24 18.78 9.36
N THR A 171 -7.42 18.07 10.14
CA THR A 171 -7.47 16.58 10.24
C THR A 171 -8.81 16.06 10.79
N LEU A 172 -9.47 16.78 11.72
CA LEU A 172 -10.82 16.41 12.17
C LEU A 172 -11.84 16.53 11.03
N THR A 173 -11.69 17.55 10.17
CA THR A 173 -12.53 17.72 8.97
C THR A 173 -12.30 16.57 8.00
N PHE A 174 -11.05 16.12 7.81
CA PHE A 174 -10.76 14.95 6.99
C PHE A 174 -11.41 13.67 7.54
N ILE A 175 -11.23 13.36 8.83
CA ILE A 175 -11.84 12.18 9.47
C ILE A 175 -13.38 12.25 9.35
N SER A 176 -13.97 13.43 9.50
CA SER A 176 -15.43 13.61 9.33
C SER A 176 -15.90 13.36 7.89
N ARG A 177 -15.09 13.71 6.88
CA ARG A 177 -15.40 13.47 5.45
C ARG A 177 -15.27 12.01 5.04
N ILE A 178 -14.39 11.23 5.67
CA ILE A 178 -14.27 9.78 5.43
C ILE A 178 -15.50 9.03 5.98
N ARG A 179 -16.19 9.56 7.00
CA ARG A 179 -17.34 8.90 7.63
C ARG A 179 -18.64 8.90 6.81
N VAL A 180 -18.67 9.45 5.59
CA VAL A 180 -19.89 9.46 4.75
C VAL A 180 -19.75 8.50 3.57
N THR A 181 -19.95 7.20 3.82
CA THR A 181 -20.64 6.24 2.92
C THR A 181 -20.77 4.88 3.64
N SER A 182 -21.45 4.83 4.77
CA SER A 182 -21.92 3.55 5.35
C SER A 182 -23.09 3.79 6.29
N SER A 183 -24.24 4.19 5.75
CA SER A 183 -25.58 3.90 6.31
C SER A 183 -26.65 4.68 5.53
N SER A 184 -27.19 4.03 4.50
CA SER A 184 -28.61 4.18 4.18
C SER A 184 -29.03 2.97 3.35
N GLY A 185 -29.37 1.89 4.07
CA GLY A 185 -30.35 0.95 3.56
C GLY A 185 -31.67 1.71 3.40
N GLY A 186 -32.23 1.60 2.21
CA GLY A 186 -33.54 2.16 1.87
C GLY A 186 -34.00 1.46 0.61
N ASN A 187 -34.94 0.52 0.78
CA ASN A 187 -35.75 0.00 -0.31
C ASN A 187 -36.44 1.15 -1.03
N LEU A 188 -36.28 1.21 -2.35
CA LEU A 188 -37.30 1.38 -3.39
C LEU A 188 -36.61 1.36 -4.75
#